data_AF-A0A523BLR3-F1
#
_entry.id   AF-A0A523BLR3-F1
#
_cell.length_a   1.000
_cell.length_b   1.000
_cell.length_c   1.000
_cell.angle_alpha   90.00
_cell.angle_beta   90.00
_cell.angle_gamma   90.00
#
_symmetry.space_group_name_H-M   'P 1'
#
loop_
_entity.id
_entity.type
_entity.pdbx_description
1 polymer ?
#
loop_
_entity_poly.entity_id
_entity_poly.type
_entity_poly.pdbx_seq_one_letter_code
_entity_poly.pdbx_strand_id
1 'polypeptide(L)' 'MTYWLCITTEENWRVIKEKNIWGVPERHKNTISRVKPGDL' A
#
# COMPACT_ATOMS: atom_id res chain seq x y z
N MET A 1 3.47 10.07 -12.67
CA MET A 1 2.83 8.76 -12.46
C MET A 1 3.93 7.82 -12.02
N THR A 2 3.89 7.43 -10.76
CA THR A 2 4.91 6.58 -10.12
C THR A 2 4.36 5.18 -9.96
N TYR A 3 5.22 4.17 -10.05
CA TYR A 3 4.85 2.77 -9.85
C TYR A 3 5.43 2.25 -8.53
N TRP A 4 4.61 1.55 -7.75
CA TRP A 4 4.95 1.04 -6.43
C TRP A 4 4.76 -0.48 -6.38
N LEU A 5 5.83 -1.21 -6.05
CA LEU A 5 5.70 -2.63 -5.73
C LEU A 5 5.36 -2.79 -4.24
N CYS A 6 4.15 -3.24 -3.99
CA CYS A 6 3.57 -3.41 -2.67
C CYS A 6 3.71 -4.86 -2.20
N ILE A 7 4.45 -5.08 -1.11
CA ILE A 7 4.72 -6.42 -0.56
C ILE A 7 3.79 -6.70 0.61
N THR A 8 3.07 -7.83 0.57
CA THR A 8 2.13 -8.24 1.62
C THR A 8 2.08 -9.76 1.78
N THR A 9 1.34 -10.23 2.78
CA THR A 9 1.05 -11.67 3.02
C THR A 9 -0.29 -12.06 2.41
N GLU A 10 -0.56 -13.37 2.27
CA GLU A 10 -1.85 -13.85 1.75
C GLU A 10 -3.05 -13.42 2.62
N GLU A 11 -2.89 -13.46 3.93
CA GLU A 11 -3.92 -13.01 4.89
C GLU A 11 -4.28 -11.54 4.65
N ASN A 12 -3.27 -10.68 4.61
CA ASN A 12 -3.47 -9.25 4.36
C ASN A 12 -4.00 -8.99 2.94
N TRP A 13 -3.61 -9.79 1.95
CA TRP A 13 -4.14 -9.69 0.59
C TRP A 13 -5.66 -9.89 0.54
N ARG A 14 -6.21 -10.80 1.36
CA ARG A 14 -7.67 -10.98 1.46
C ARG A 14 -8.34 -9.71 2.01
N VAL A 15 -7.77 -9.11 3.06
CA VAL A 15 -8.26 -7.87 3.66
C VAL A 15 -8.16 -6.68 2.70
N ILE A 16 -7.05 -6.54 1.98
CA ILE A 16 -6.82 -5.46 1.01
C ILE A 16 -7.85 -5.54 -0.11
N LYS A 17 -8.11 -6.73 -0.66
CA LYS A 17 -9.12 -6.91 -1.71
C LYS A 17 -10.54 -6.58 -1.23
N GLU A 18 -10.87 -6.94 0.01
CA GLU A 18 -12.19 -6.68 0.57
C GLU A 18 -12.40 -5.20 0.89
N LYS A 19 -11.38 -4.54 1.46
CA LYS A 19 -11.50 -3.17 1.99
C LYS A 19 -10.97 -2.09 1.06
N ASN A 20 -10.20 -2.44 0.03
CA ASN A 20 -9.48 -1.53 -0.86
C ASN A 20 -8.59 -0.52 -0.11
N ILE A 21 -7.91 -0.98 0.95
CA ILE A 21 -7.03 -0.15 1.77
C ILE A 21 -5.63 -0.76 1.78
N TRP A 22 -4.62 0.08 1.57
CA TRP A 22 -3.21 -0.27 1.75
C TRP A 22 -2.63 0.46 2.96
N GLY A 23 -2.10 -0.30 3.92
CA GLY A 23 -1.46 0.23 5.13
C GLY A 23 0.01 -0.17 5.21
N VAL A 24 0.81 0.63 5.92
CA VAL A 24 2.22 0.33 6.20
C VAL A 24 2.54 0.54 7.67
N PRO A 25 3.53 -0.19 8.23
CA PRO A 25 4.03 0.10 9.57
C PRO A 25 4.78 1.45 9.61
N GLU A 26 4.92 2.05 10.80
CA GLU A 26 5.48 3.41 10.99
C GLU A 26 6.85 3.61 10.31
N ARG A 27 7.69 2.57 10.29
CA ARG A 27 9.01 2.62 9.61
C ARG A 27 8.95 2.95 8.11
N HIS A 28 7.82 2.71 7.46
CA HIS A 28 7.62 3.02 6.03
C HIS A 28 6.68 4.22 5.79
N LYS A 29 6.32 4.96 6.85
CA LYS A 29 5.45 6.14 6.76
C LYS A 29 5.95 7.18 5.76
N ASN A 30 7.25 7.45 5.75
CA ASN A 30 7.86 8.40 4.82
C ASN A 30 7.77 7.96 3.35
N THR A 31 7.60 6.65 3.10
CA THR A 31 7.45 6.11 1.73
C THR A 31 6.00 6.27 1.28
N ILE A 32 5.03 5.82 2.09
CA ILE A 32 3.60 5.95 1.74
C ILE A 32 3.15 7.41 1.67
N SER A 33 3.77 8.33 2.43
CA SER A 33 3.45 9.76 2.38
C SER A 33 3.80 10.44 1.05
N ARG A 34 4.56 9.77 0.18
CA ARG A 34 4.91 10.28 -1.16
C ARG A 34 3.96 9.81 -2.24
N VAL A 35 3.12 8.81 -1.95
CA VAL A 35 2.11 8.28 -2.87
C VAL A 35 1.06 9.34 -3.13
N LYS A 36 0.63 9.47 -4.39
CA LYS A 36 -0.40 10.42 -4.79
C LYS A 36 -1.57 9.71 -5.45
N PRO A 37 -2.80 10.27 -5.40
CA PRO A 37 -3.91 9.75 -6.19
C PRO A 37 -3.53 9.63 -7.67
N GLY A 38 -3.76 8.46 -8.26
CA GLY A 38 -3.39 8.14 -9.65
C GLY A 38 -2.00 7.53 -9.83
N ASP A 39 -1.20 7.37 -8.77
CA ASP A 39 -0.07 6.43 -8.79
C ASP A 39 -0.57 4.98 -8.84
N LEU A 40 0.28 4.09 -9.36
CA LEU A 40 -0.02 2.68 -9.59
C LEU A 40 0.84 1.76 -8.72
#